data_AF-A0A9Q4G0R6-F1
#
_entry.id   AF-A0A9Q4G0R6-F1
#
_cell.length_a   1.000
_cell.length_b   1.000
_cell.length_c   1.000
_cell.angle_alpha   90.00
_cell.angle_beta   90.00
_cell.angle_gamma   90.00
#
_symmetry.space_group_name_H-M   'P 1'
#
loop_
_entity.id
_entity.type
_entity.pdbx_description
1 polymer ?
#
loop_
_entity_poly.entity_id
_entity_poly.type
_entity_poly.pdbx_seq_one_letter_code
_entity_poly.pdbx_strand_id
1 'polypeptide(L)'
;MSNLLYHAYLPENHDHHVSLEEIMNDGIKSSTKSNNRYSNGGIVKFEITELLRPSNTPDWLNFKEAIGVDITNRFSKSFCFPIFTDKILVFDGDISLSIYDQAFYEDLKDFDEEAFNFDTGETIEHWIKLYWDSMMTLEEYLIKKPYTKSEVLIFESVPKDIIKICEE
;
A
#
# COMPACT_ATOMS: atom_id res chain seq x y z
N MET A 1 18.14 -13.85 0.06
CA MET A 1 16.85 -13.14 -0.05
C MET A 1 16.93 -12.26 -1.27
N SER A 2 15.91 -12.26 -2.11
CA SER A 2 15.83 -11.36 -3.28
C SER A 2 15.66 -9.93 -2.74
N ASN A 3 16.54 -9.00 -3.13
CA ASN A 3 16.42 -7.57 -2.78
C ASN A 3 15.49 -6.83 -3.76
N LEU A 4 14.55 -7.55 -4.38
CA LEU A 4 13.62 -7.01 -5.36
C LEU A 4 12.26 -6.77 -4.71
N LEU A 5 11.63 -5.70 -5.18
CA LEU A 5 10.23 -5.38 -4.94
C LEU A 5 9.45 -5.65 -6.22
N TYR A 6 8.17 -5.98 -6.06
CA TYR A 6 7.29 -6.38 -7.15
C TYR A 6 6.07 -5.45 -7.20
N HIS A 7 5.74 -4.97 -8.38
CA HIS A 7 4.54 -4.20 -8.66
C HIS A 7 3.71 -4.92 -9.74
N ALA A 8 2.39 -4.82 -9.63
CA ALA A 8 1.47 -5.61 -10.42
C ALA A 8 1.62 -5.34 -11.93
N TYR A 9 1.85 -6.40 -12.71
CA TYR A 9 1.69 -6.37 -14.16
C TYR A 9 0.48 -7.22 -14.54
N LEU A 10 -0.68 -6.56 -14.63
CA LEU A 10 -1.97 -7.21 -14.82
C LEU A 10 -2.28 -7.44 -16.32
N PRO A 11 -3.08 -8.46 -16.66
CA PRO A 11 -3.56 -8.68 -18.03
C PRO A 11 -4.33 -7.48 -18.60
N GLU A 12 -4.31 -7.31 -19.93
CA GLU A 12 -4.96 -6.17 -20.62
C GLU A 12 -6.47 -6.04 -20.35
N ASN A 13 -7.15 -7.14 -20.05
CA ASN A 13 -8.58 -7.15 -19.73
C ASN A 13 -8.88 -6.81 -18.27
N HIS A 14 -7.88 -6.53 -17.43
CA HIS A 14 -8.08 -6.17 -16.03
C HIS A 14 -8.31 -4.66 -15.89
N ASP A 15 -9.25 -4.26 -15.03
CA ASP A 15 -9.58 -2.84 -14.78
C ASP A 15 -8.39 -1.98 -14.34
N HIS A 16 -7.37 -2.54 -13.71
CA HIS A 16 -6.17 -1.84 -13.25
C HIS A 16 -4.95 -2.09 -14.13
N HIS A 17 -5.15 -2.61 -15.35
CA HIS A 17 -4.08 -2.77 -16.31
C HIS A 17 -3.36 -1.45 -16.60
N VAL A 18 -2.04 -1.53 -16.69
CA VAL A 18 -1.16 -0.48 -17.19
C VAL A 18 -0.29 -1.08 -18.29
N SER A 19 -0.11 -0.32 -19.37
CA SER A 19 0.70 -0.78 -20.50
C SER A 19 2.19 -0.81 -20.13
N LEU A 20 2.94 -1.74 -20.73
CA LEU A 20 4.39 -1.78 -20.57
C LEU A 20 5.03 -0.48 -21.06
N GLU A 21 4.52 0.10 -22.14
CA GLU A 21 5.01 1.35 -22.71
C GLU A 21 4.91 2.51 -21.71
N GLU A 22 3.78 2.65 -21.01
CA GLU A 22 3.60 3.66 -19.97
C GLU A 22 4.66 3.50 -18.86
N ILE A 23 4.83 2.29 -18.34
CA ILE A 23 5.82 2.02 -17.28
C ILE A 23 7.25 2.29 -17.75
N MET A 24 7.58 1.93 -18.99
CA MET A 24 8.92 2.14 -19.55
C MET A 24 9.18 3.61 -19.94
N ASN A 25 8.15 4.43 -20.13
CA ASN A 25 8.30 5.86 -20.40
C ASN A 25 8.37 6.70 -19.13
N ASP A 26 7.52 6.38 -18.15
CA ASP A 26 7.23 7.21 -16.99
C ASP A 26 7.72 6.64 -15.66
N GLY A 27 8.05 5.35 -15.59
CA GLY A 27 8.24 4.63 -14.34
C GLY A 27 6.90 4.30 -13.66
N ILE A 28 6.95 3.95 -12.38
CA ILE A 28 5.74 3.74 -11.57
C ILE A 28 5.56 4.95 -10.65
N LYS A 29 4.37 5.54 -10.69
CA LYS A 29 3.98 6.72 -9.92
C LYS A 29 2.74 6.37 -9.08
N SER A 30 2.39 7.19 -8.10
CA SER A 30 1.16 6.99 -7.31
C SER A 30 -0.11 6.99 -8.17
N SER A 31 -0.08 7.71 -9.30
CA SER A 31 -1.15 7.80 -10.29
C SER A 31 -1.18 6.63 -11.28
N THR A 32 -0.20 5.73 -11.28
CA THR A 32 -0.16 4.57 -12.17
C THR A 32 -1.36 3.67 -11.88
N LYS A 33 -2.11 3.27 -12.91
CA LYS A 33 -3.41 2.60 -12.74
C LYS A 33 -3.33 1.31 -11.92
N SER A 34 -2.26 0.53 -12.09
CA SER A 34 -2.00 -0.70 -11.35
C SER A 34 -1.77 -0.48 -9.85
N ASN A 35 -1.44 0.73 -9.42
CA ASN A 35 -1.31 1.09 -8.01
C ASN A 35 -2.63 0.90 -7.24
N ASN A 36 -3.78 1.05 -7.92
CA ASN A 36 -5.11 0.82 -7.33
C ASN A 36 -5.35 -0.64 -6.91
N ARG A 37 -4.46 -1.57 -7.26
CA ARG A 37 -4.52 -2.96 -6.81
C ARG A 37 -4.05 -3.13 -5.36
N TYR A 38 -3.31 -2.16 -4.83
CA TYR A 38 -2.69 -2.24 -3.51
C TYR A 38 -3.54 -1.53 -2.47
N SER A 39 -3.51 -2.06 -1.25
CA SER A 39 -4.08 -1.37 -0.10
C SER A 39 -3.21 -0.17 0.28
N ASN A 40 -3.85 0.85 0.83
CA ASN A 40 -3.20 2.01 1.41
C ASN A 40 -4.10 2.49 2.56
N GLY A 41 -3.95 1.89 3.74
CA GLY A 41 -4.79 2.20 4.91
C GLY A 41 -4.78 3.69 5.25
N GLY A 42 -3.63 4.35 5.04
CA GLY A 42 -3.47 5.78 5.32
C GLY A 42 -4.32 6.72 4.44
N ILE A 43 -4.80 6.28 3.27
CA ILE A 43 -5.60 7.14 2.37
C ILE A 43 -7.11 7.05 2.62
N VAL A 44 -7.60 6.02 3.31
CA VAL A 44 -9.04 5.68 3.39
C VAL A 44 -9.86 6.79 4.06
N LYS A 45 -9.37 7.33 5.18
CA LYS A 45 -9.96 8.47 5.90
C LYS A 45 -8.88 9.51 6.13
N PHE A 46 -8.36 10.03 5.02
CA PHE A 46 -7.15 10.85 4.97
C PHE A 46 -7.15 12.00 5.98
N GLU A 47 -8.27 12.71 6.16
CA GLU A 47 -8.37 13.81 7.12
C GLU A 47 -8.12 13.36 8.56
N ILE A 48 -8.62 12.18 8.94
CA ILE A 48 -8.41 11.58 10.25
C ILE A 48 -6.98 11.04 10.37
N THR A 49 -6.47 10.40 9.31
CA THR A 49 -5.07 9.94 9.24
C THR A 49 -4.09 11.09 9.50
N GLU A 50 -4.31 12.23 8.84
CA GLU A 50 -3.46 13.41 8.98
C GLU A 50 -3.62 14.08 10.34
N LEU A 51 -4.84 14.13 10.88
CA LEU A 51 -5.10 14.65 12.23
C LEU A 51 -4.37 13.86 13.31
N LEU A 52 -4.26 12.53 13.13
CA LEU A 52 -3.62 11.60 14.06
C LEU A 52 -2.14 11.35 13.75
N ARG A 53 -1.57 12.06 12.77
CA ARG A 53 -0.17 11.93 12.37
C ARG A 53 0.79 12.17 13.55
N PRO A 54 1.69 11.20 13.86
CA PRO A 54 2.71 11.40 14.90
C PRO A 54 3.63 12.60 14.61
N SER A 55 4.01 13.33 15.65
CA SER A 55 4.83 14.56 15.51
C SER A 55 6.23 14.35 14.93
N ASN A 56 6.75 13.12 14.98
CA ASN A 56 8.06 12.73 14.48
C ASN A 56 8.01 12.07 13.09
N THR A 57 6.84 12.04 12.45
CA THR A 57 6.68 11.50 11.10
C THR A 57 7.44 12.35 10.09
N PRO A 58 8.25 11.75 9.19
CA PRO A 58 8.99 12.49 8.18
C PRO A 58 8.08 13.30 7.23
N ASP A 59 8.49 14.52 6.88
CA ASP A 59 7.70 15.42 6.01
C ASP A 59 7.43 14.85 4.61
N TRP A 60 8.31 13.97 4.12
CA TRP A 60 8.13 13.31 2.82
C TRP A 60 7.05 12.22 2.84
N LEU A 61 6.59 11.79 4.01
CA LEU A 61 5.56 10.76 4.12
C LEU A 61 4.20 11.37 3.78
N ASN A 62 3.71 11.02 2.59
CA ASN A 62 2.40 11.43 2.08
C ASN A 62 1.67 10.23 1.48
N PHE A 63 0.62 9.75 2.14
CA PHE A 63 -0.15 8.60 1.66
C PHE A 63 -0.84 8.82 0.31
N LYS A 64 -1.06 10.07 -0.12
CA LYS A 64 -1.57 10.37 -1.48
C LYS A 64 -0.55 10.10 -2.58
N GLU A 65 0.73 10.01 -2.22
CA GLU A 65 1.84 9.79 -3.14
C GLU A 65 2.47 8.41 -2.99
N ALA A 66 1.88 7.55 -2.14
CA ALA A 66 2.38 6.21 -1.91
C ALA A 66 2.15 5.26 -3.10
N ILE A 67 3.12 4.37 -3.33
CA ILE A 67 3.09 3.31 -4.31
C ILE A 67 3.14 1.97 -3.59
N GLY A 68 2.13 1.13 -3.80
CA GLY A 68 2.09 -0.21 -3.23
C GLY A 68 2.98 -1.18 -3.98
N VAL A 69 3.68 -2.03 -3.23
CA VAL A 69 4.56 -3.08 -3.76
C VAL A 69 4.50 -4.33 -2.90
N ASP A 70 5.06 -5.42 -3.40
CA ASP A 70 5.24 -6.67 -2.69
C ASP A 70 6.71 -7.03 -2.54
N ILE A 71 7.06 -7.70 -1.44
CA ILE A 71 8.40 -8.29 -1.23
C ILE A 71 8.57 -9.68 -1.86
N THR A 72 7.47 -10.26 -2.32
CA THR A 72 7.43 -11.54 -3.03
C THR A 72 6.59 -11.39 -4.29
N ASN A 73 6.99 -12.03 -5.38
CA ASN A 73 6.14 -12.06 -6.55
C ASN A 73 4.85 -12.81 -6.23
N ARG A 74 3.69 -12.16 -6.39
CA ARG A 74 2.36 -12.77 -6.19
C ARG A 74 1.63 -13.01 -7.51
N PHE A 75 2.23 -12.64 -8.63
CA PHE A 75 1.62 -12.67 -9.95
C PHE A 75 2.47 -13.52 -10.89
N SER A 76 1.82 -14.14 -11.89
CA SER A 76 2.55 -14.84 -12.96
C SER A 76 3.51 -13.92 -13.72
N LYS A 77 3.20 -12.62 -13.74
CA LYS A 77 4.03 -11.57 -14.32
C LYS A 77 3.96 -10.31 -13.47
N SER A 78 5.12 -9.72 -13.19
CA SER A 78 5.24 -8.50 -12.39
C SER A 78 6.27 -7.55 -12.96
N PHE A 79 6.08 -6.26 -12.71
CA PHE A 79 7.19 -5.32 -12.73
C PHE A 79 8.04 -5.55 -11.49
N CYS A 80 9.35 -5.65 -11.65
CA CYS A 80 10.27 -5.89 -10.54
C CYS A 80 11.47 -4.95 -10.62
N PHE A 81 11.95 -4.51 -9.46
CA PHE A 81 13.04 -3.55 -9.34
C PHE A 81 13.75 -3.72 -7.99
N PRO A 82 15.04 -3.39 -7.90
CA PRO A 82 15.76 -3.42 -6.62
C PRO A 82 15.23 -2.36 -5.65
N ILE A 83 15.45 -2.58 -4.35
CA ILE A 83 15.34 -1.50 -3.36
C ILE A 83 16.30 -0.37 -3.78
N PHE A 84 15.76 0.82 -3.99
CA PHE A 84 16.50 1.98 -4.52
C PHE A 84 16.46 3.22 -3.63
N THR A 85 15.65 3.17 -2.57
CA THR A 85 15.40 4.29 -1.64
C THR A 85 15.17 3.77 -0.23
N ASP A 86 15.38 4.64 0.77
CA ASP A 86 15.03 4.46 2.18
C ASP A 86 13.58 4.89 2.49
N LYS A 87 12.88 5.54 1.56
CA LYS A 87 11.47 5.94 1.69
C LYS A 87 10.48 4.80 1.46
N ILE A 88 10.83 3.62 1.96
CA ILE A 88 9.99 2.43 1.91
C ILE A 88 9.61 2.04 3.33
N LEU A 89 8.32 2.13 3.62
CA LEU A 89 7.77 1.77 4.91
C LEU A 89 6.85 0.57 4.77
N VAL A 90 6.79 -0.20 5.84
CA VAL A 90 5.93 -1.37 5.97
C VAL A 90 4.95 -1.10 7.10
N PHE A 91 3.69 -1.39 6.83
CA PHE A 91 2.58 -1.31 7.76
C PHE A 91 1.96 -2.70 7.94
N ASP A 92 1.24 -2.89 9.05
CA ASP A 92 0.46 -4.10 9.26
C ASP A 92 -0.73 -4.12 8.30
N GLY A 93 -0.73 -5.09 7.39
CA GLY A 93 -1.77 -5.24 6.38
C GLY A 93 -3.10 -5.69 6.95
N ASP A 94 -3.13 -6.38 8.10
CA ASP A 94 -4.39 -6.74 8.75
C ASP A 94 -5.06 -5.49 9.37
N ILE A 95 -4.27 -4.56 9.93
CA ILE A 95 -4.79 -3.26 10.39
C ILE A 95 -5.32 -2.44 9.21
N SER A 96 -4.59 -2.42 8.09
CA SER A 96 -5.06 -1.73 6.87
C SER A 96 -6.44 -2.24 6.45
N LEU A 97 -6.66 -3.57 6.42
CA LEU A 97 -7.97 -4.15 6.13
C LEU A 97 -9.04 -3.70 7.13
N SER A 98 -8.75 -3.69 8.43
CA SER A 98 -9.69 -3.20 9.45
C SER A 98 -10.06 -1.72 9.26
N ILE A 99 -9.15 -0.88 8.76
CA ILE A 99 -9.47 0.51 8.38
C ILE A 99 -10.51 0.53 7.27
N TYR A 100 -10.33 -0.28 6.21
CA TYR A 100 -11.31 -0.35 5.11
C TYR A 100 -12.68 -0.82 5.59
N ASP A 101 -12.71 -1.91 6.37
CA ASP A 101 -13.96 -2.48 6.88
C ASP A 101 -14.69 -1.47 7.79
N GLN A 102 -13.98 -0.86 8.74
CA GLN A 102 -14.57 0.10 9.65
C GLN A 102 -15.03 1.39 8.93
N ALA A 103 -14.27 1.86 7.94
CA ALA A 103 -14.67 3.01 7.13
C ALA A 103 -15.95 2.71 6.33
N PHE A 104 -16.05 1.52 5.74
CA PHE A 104 -17.24 1.08 5.02
C PHE A 104 -18.45 1.01 5.96
N TYR A 105 -18.29 0.41 7.14
CA TYR A 105 -19.33 0.36 8.16
C TYR A 105 -19.79 1.76 8.57
N GLU A 106 -18.89 2.65 8.95
CA GLU A 106 -19.26 3.99 9.43
C GLU A 106 -19.97 4.83 8.37
N ASP A 107 -19.59 4.69 7.09
CA ASP A 107 -20.20 5.44 5.99
C ASP A 107 -21.58 4.93 5.60
N LEU A 108 -21.86 3.63 5.80
CA LEU A 108 -23.02 2.97 5.21
C LEU A 108 -23.97 2.33 6.22
N LYS A 109 -23.63 2.21 7.50
CA LYS A 109 -24.49 1.56 8.52
C LYS A 109 -25.92 2.08 8.61
N ASP A 110 -26.15 3.34 8.22
CA ASP A 110 -27.48 3.96 8.25
C ASP A 110 -28.27 3.75 6.94
N PHE A 111 -27.64 3.19 5.91
CA PHE A 111 -28.18 3.07 4.55
C PHE A 111 -28.14 1.64 3.98
N ASP A 112 -27.25 0.79 4.49
CA ASP A 112 -27.01 -0.56 4.01
C ASP A 112 -26.85 -1.52 5.20
N GLU A 113 -27.78 -2.48 5.34
CA GLU A 113 -27.72 -3.49 6.39
C GLU A 113 -26.49 -4.41 6.25
N GLU A 114 -25.94 -4.58 5.04
CA GLU A 114 -24.73 -5.37 4.82
C GLU A 114 -23.49 -4.71 5.45
N ALA A 115 -23.52 -3.39 5.70
CA ALA A 115 -22.45 -2.65 6.34
C ALA A 115 -22.12 -3.19 7.74
N PHE A 116 -23.09 -3.74 8.47
CA PHE A 116 -22.86 -4.34 9.78
C PHE A 116 -21.93 -5.56 9.75
N ASN A 117 -21.75 -6.22 8.59
CA ASN A 117 -20.78 -7.30 8.44
C ASN A 117 -19.32 -6.81 8.48
N PHE A 118 -19.12 -5.50 8.34
CA PHE A 118 -17.82 -4.83 8.32
C PHE A 118 -17.55 -4.04 9.62
N ASP A 119 -18.47 -4.08 10.58
CA ASP A 119 -18.25 -3.50 11.91
C ASP A 119 -17.12 -4.25 12.62
N THR A 120 -16.01 -3.57 12.84
CA THR A 120 -14.84 -4.13 13.51
C THR A 120 -14.98 -4.11 15.04
N GLY A 121 -16.01 -3.44 15.58
CA GLY A 121 -16.22 -3.21 17.00
C GLY A 121 -15.40 -2.08 17.61
N GLU A 122 -14.57 -1.38 16.81
CA GLU A 122 -13.69 -0.28 17.22
C GLU A 122 -13.92 0.95 16.34
N THR A 123 -13.53 2.14 16.79
CA THR A 123 -13.65 3.38 16.00
C THR A 123 -12.61 3.45 14.88
N ILE A 124 -12.89 4.19 13.81
CA ILE A 124 -11.88 4.43 12.78
C ILE A 124 -10.59 5.09 13.32
N GLU A 125 -10.67 5.99 14.31
CA GLU A 125 -9.51 6.61 14.96
C GLU A 125 -8.64 5.60 15.71
N HIS A 126 -9.24 4.52 16.24
CA HIS A 126 -8.52 3.43 16.90
C HIS A 126 -7.61 2.75 15.89
N TRP A 127 -8.17 2.31 14.76
CA TRP A 127 -7.41 1.61 13.73
C TRP A 127 -6.34 2.48 13.08
N ILE A 128 -6.63 3.75 12.85
CA ILE A 128 -5.65 4.70 12.29
C ILE A 128 -4.47 4.91 13.25
N LYS A 129 -4.70 4.97 14.57
CA LYS A 129 -3.59 5.04 15.54
C LYS A 129 -2.73 3.79 15.50
N LEU A 130 -3.36 2.61 15.51
CA LEU A 130 -2.62 1.35 15.40
C LEU A 130 -1.85 1.24 14.09
N TYR A 131 -2.40 1.76 13.00
CA TYR A 131 -1.75 1.77 11.70
C TYR A 131 -0.50 2.65 11.71
N TRP A 132 -0.58 3.86 12.28
CA TRP A 132 0.59 4.70 12.53
C TRP A 132 1.63 4.03 13.43
N ASP A 133 1.20 3.37 14.51
CA ASP A 133 2.08 2.66 15.44
C ASP A 133 2.75 1.41 14.81
N SER A 134 2.13 0.83 13.76
CA SER A 134 2.67 -0.32 13.02
C SER A 134 3.78 0.06 12.02
N MET A 135 3.95 1.34 11.73
CA MET A 135 4.90 1.85 10.75
C MET A 135 6.34 1.44 11.11
N MET A 136 7.02 0.78 10.18
CA MET A 136 8.44 0.42 10.32
C MET A 136 9.18 0.50 8.99
N THR A 137 10.50 0.57 9.03
CA THR A 137 11.31 0.54 7.80
C THR A 137 11.28 -0.84 7.15
N LEU A 138 11.46 -0.90 5.83
CA LEU A 138 11.60 -2.18 5.12
C LEU A 138 12.75 -3.04 5.67
N GLU A 139 13.88 -2.42 6.02
CA GLU A 139 15.04 -3.13 6.60
C GLU A 139 14.67 -3.83 7.91
N GLU A 140 14.06 -3.10 8.85
CA GLU A 140 13.62 -3.68 10.11
C GLU A 140 12.58 -4.79 9.91
N TYR A 141 11.68 -4.61 8.94
CA TYR A 141 10.65 -5.61 8.64
C TYR A 141 11.27 -6.89 8.10
N LEU A 142 12.24 -6.82 7.20
CA LEU A 142 12.91 -8.00 6.65
C LEU A 142 13.65 -8.81 7.72
N ILE A 143 14.09 -8.16 8.80
CA ILE A 143 14.75 -8.80 9.95
C ILE A 143 13.73 -9.39 10.93
N LYS A 144 12.75 -8.60 11.36
CA LYS A 144 11.83 -8.95 12.45
C LYS A 144 10.60 -9.74 11.97
N LYS A 145 10.10 -9.43 10.76
CA LYS A 145 8.86 -9.94 10.15
C LYS A 145 7.68 -10.05 11.13
N PRO A 146 7.30 -8.96 11.81
CA PRO A 146 6.26 -8.99 12.83
C PRO A 146 4.86 -9.25 12.26
N TYR A 147 4.64 -8.95 10.98
CA TYR A 147 3.33 -9.06 10.32
C TYR A 147 3.32 -10.25 9.36
N THR A 148 2.22 -11.01 9.34
CA THR A 148 2.04 -12.07 8.34
C THR A 148 1.62 -11.48 7.00
N LYS A 149 0.75 -10.45 7.05
CA LYS A 149 0.38 -9.64 5.90
C LYS A 149 1.02 -8.26 6.05
N SER A 150 1.92 -7.92 5.15
CA SER A 150 2.52 -6.59 5.10
C SER A 150 1.87 -5.75 4.01
N GLU A 151 1.56 -4.50 4.33
CA GLU A 151 1.38 -3.46 3.33
C GLU A 151 2.70 -2.71 3.16
N VAL A 152 3.30 -2.79 1.96
CA VAL A 152 4.59 -2.16 1.67
C VAL A 152 4.36 -0.98 0.74
N LEU A 153 4.74 0.22 1.20
CA LEU A 153 4.52 1.47 0.50
C LEU A 153 5.85 2.17 0.23
N ILE A 154 6.03 2.63 -1.01
CA ILE A 154 7.13 3.50 -1.43
C ILE A 154 6.58 4.93 -1.52
N PHE A 155 7.22 5.89 -0.85
CA PHE A 155 6.81 7.30 -0.83
C PHE A 155 7.61 8.15 -1.84
N GLU A 156 8.00 7.54 -2.95
CA GLU A 156 8.57 8.20 -4.11
C GLU A 156 8.37 7.36 -5.39
N SER A 157 8.44 8.01 -6.54
CA SER A 157 8.26 7.34 -7.84
C SER A 157 9.38 6.35 -8.14
N VAL A 158 9.03 5.20 -8.71
CA VAL A 158 10.00 4.18 -9.14
C VAL A 158 10.55 4.57 -10.51
N PRO A 159 11.87 4.78 -10.66
CA PRO A 159 12.46 5.15 -11.95
C PRO A 159 12.30 4.03 -12.99
N LYS A 160 11.97 4.39 -14.23
CA LYS A 160 11.88 3.44 -15.35
C LYS A 160 13.15 2.61 -15.57
N ASP A 161 14.33 3.20 -15.37
CA ASP A 161 15.61 2.59 -15.72
C ASP A 161 15.97 1.39 -14.85
N ILE A 162 15.29 1.22 -13.70
CA ILE A 162 15.50 0.12 -12.77
C ILE A 162 14.41 -0.96 -12.85
N ILE A 163 13.35 -0.72 -13.63
CA ILE A 163 12.21 -1.61 -13.74
C ILE A 163 12.49 -2.69 -14.80
N LYS A 164 12.17 -3.93 -14.44
CA LYS A 164 12.21 -5.11 -15.30
C LYS A 164 10.91 -5.87 -15.22
N ILE A 165 10.72 -6.80 -16.15
CA ILE A 165 9.65 -7.78 -16.06
C ILE A 165 10.22 -9.03 -15.40
N CYS A 166 9.52 -9.52 -14.38
CA CYS A 166 9.76 -10.82 -13.76
C CYS A 166 8.57 -11.75 -14.05
N GLU A 167 8.87 -13.00 -14.40
CA GLU A 167 7.91 -14.08 -14.61
C GLU A 167 8.27 -15.21 -13.64
N GLU A 168 7.26 -15.95 -13.15
CA GLU A 168 7.45 -17.18 -12.35
C GLU A 168 7.55 -18.43 -13.23
#